data_AF-A0A3D2J0Z2-F1
#
_entry.id   AF-A0A3D2J0Z2-F1
#
_cell.length_a   1.000
_cell.length_b   1.000
_cell.length_c   1.000
_cell.angle_alpha   90.00
_cell.angle_beta   90.00
_cell.angle_gamma   90.00
#
_symmetry.space_group_name_H-M   'P 1'
#
loop_
_entity.id
_entity.type
_entity.pdbx_description
1 polymer ?
#
loop_
_entity_poly.entity_id
_entity_poly.type
_entity_poly.pdbx_seq_one_letter_code
_entity_poly.pdbx_strand_id
1 'polypeptide(L)'
;TGRTHLEQYAATVALVERWHIRSIVVDATGLGAGLASLLVERFGIERVTPFTFSRPSKSRLAYQLLALLNSGRLKLYTDDAPDMPAETLR
;
A
#
# COMPACT_ATOMS: atom_id res chain seq x y z
N THR A 1 -14.84 -2.73 8.65
CA THR A 1 -13.99 -3.91 8.35
C THR A 1 -14.93 -5.09 8.17
N GLY A 2 -14.77 -5.91 7.12
CA GLY A 2 -15.75 -6.97 6.81
C GLY A 2 -15.51 -7.80 5.55
N ARG A 3 -14.42 -7.53 4.80
CA ARG A 3 -14.02 -8.37 3.67
C ARG A 3 -13.20 -9.55 4.18
N THR A 4 -13.50 -10.73 3.66
CA THR A 4 -12.74 -11.95 3.89
C THR A 4 -11.29 -11.80 3.43
N HIS A 5 -10.39 -12.61 3.98
CA HIS A 5 -8.99 -12.63 3.53
C HIS A 5 -8.86 -12.94 2.03
N LEU A 6 -9.77 -13.74 1.48
CA LEU A 6 -9.81 -14.08 0.07
C LEU A 6 -10.15 -12.86 -0.80
N GLU A 7 -11.15 -12.07 -0.40
CA GLU A 7 -11.51 -10.83 -1.11
C GLU A 7 -10.39 -9.79 -1.05
N GLN A 8 -9.70 -9.68 0.09
CA GLN A 8 -8.55 -8.78 0.24
C GLN A 8 -7.39 -9.21 -0.68
N TYR A 9 -7.10 -10.51 -0.74
CA TYR A 9 -6.10 -11.07 -1.64
C TYR A 9 -6.45 -10.77 -3.11
N ALA A 10 -7.67 -11.09 -3.54
CA ALA A 10 -8.11 -10.87 -4.93
C ALA A 10 -8.05 -9.37 -5.31
N ALA A 11 -8.49 -8.47 -4.42
CA ALA A 11 -8.43 -7.04 -4.67
C ALA A 11 -6.98 -6.52 -4.77
N THR A 12 -6.09 -7.00 -3.88
CA THR A 12 -4.68 -6.61 -3.87
C THR A 12 -3.98 -7.04 -5.14
N VAL A 13 -4.17 -8.31 -5.52
CA VAL A 13 -3.70 -8.87 -6.79
C VAL A 13 -4.10 -7.99 -7.96
N ALA A 14 -5.38 -7.66 -8.04
CA ALA A 14 -5.90 -6.94 -9.18
C ALA A 14 -5.33 -5.51 -9.25
N LEU A 15 -5.02 -4.88 -8.10
CA LEU A 15 -4.31 -3.60 -8.07
C LEU A 15 -2.86 -3.74 -8.54
N VAL A 16 -2.13 -4.75 -8.06
CA VAL A 16 -0.75 -5.02 -8.45
C VAL A 16 -0.63 -5.21 -9.96
N GLU A 17 -1.55 -5.98 -10.55
CA GLU A 17 -1.58 -6.25 -11.98
C GLU A 17 -1.99 -5.02 -12.79
N ARG A 18 -3.10 -4.36 -12.43
CA ARG A 18 -3.60 -3.17 -13.17
C ARG A 18 -2.60 -2.02 -13.21
N TRP A 19 -1.89 -1.78 -12.11
CA TRP A 19 -0.97 -0.65 -11.99
C TRP A 19 0.49 -1.04 -12.26
N HIS A 20 0.74 -2.31 -12.60
CA HIS A 20 2.08 -2.87 -12.78
C HIS A 20 3.02 -2.53 -11.60
N ILE A 21 2.52 -2.72 -10.37
CA ILE A 21 3.24 -2.34 -9.15
C ILE A 21 4.54 -3.14 -9.05
N ARG A 22 5.67 -2.43 -8.95
CA ARG A 22 7.01 -3.04 -8.92
C ARG A 22 7.42 -3.58 -7.55
N SER A 23 6.86 -3.06 -6.47
CA SER A 23 7.18 -3.44 -5.10
C SER A 23 5.99 -3.18 -4.20
N ILE A 24 5.62 -4.16 -3.37
CA ILE A 24 4.59 -4.02 -2.34
C ILE A 24 5.16 -4.37 -0.97
N VAL A 25 4.73 -3.63 0.04
CA VAL A 25 5.00 -3.92 1.45
C VAL A 25 3.69 -4.31 2.10
N VAL A 26 3.67 -5.44 2.80
CA VAL A 26 2.44 -5.98 3.42
C VAL A 26 2.66 -6.05 4.92
N ASP A 27 1.71 -5.51 5.70
CA ASP A 27 1.70 -5.72 7.15
C ASP A 27 1.54 -7.21 7.45
N ALA A 28 2.59 -7.80 8.01
CA ALA A 28 2.64 -9.21 8.35
C ALA A 28 2.34 -9.47 9.84
N THR A 29 1.80 -8.48 10.55
CA THR A 29 1.40 -8.67 11.96
C THR A 29 0.07 -9.41 12.07
N GLY A 30 0.02 -10.39 12.97
CA GLY A 30 -1.20 -11.15 13.28
C GLY A 30 -1.86 -11.74 12.03
N LEU A 31 -3.10 -11.31 11.75
CA LEU A 31 -3.91 -11.78 10.62
C LEU A 31 -3.31 -11.45 9.24
N GLY A 32 -2.40 -10.48 9.16
CA GLY A 32 -1.75 -10.08 7.90
C GLY A 32 -0.70 -11.07 7.40
N ALA A 33 -0.17 -11.94 8.27
CA ALA A 33 0.87 -12.91 7.92
C ALA A 33 0.44 -13.86 6.79
N GLY A 34 -0.81 -14.36 6.84
CA GLY A 34 -1.35 -15.24 5.80
C GLY A 34 -1.47 -14.55 4.44
N LEU A 35 -1.95 -13.30 4.42
CA LEU A 35 -2.03 -12.51 3.20
C LEU A 35 -0.63 -12.23 2.62
N ALA A 36 0.34 -11.90 3.46
CA ALA A 36 1.72 -11.68 3.04
C ALA A 36 2.31 -12.93 2.40
N SER A 37 2.13 -14.11 3.01
CA SER A 37 2.60 -15.38 2.44
C SER A 37 1.98 -15.69 1.08
N LEU A 38 0.66 -15.53 0.93
CA LEU A 38 -0.03 -15.75 -0.35
C LEU A 38 0.44 -14.80 -1.46
N LEU A 39 0.72 -13.54 -1.10
CA LEU A 39 1.25 -12.56 -2.06
C LEU A 39 2.70 -12.86 -2.44
N VAL A 40 3.52 -13.31 -1.50
CA VAL A 40 4.89 -13.78 -1.76
C VAL A 40 4.87 -15.00 -2.68
N GLU A 41 3.98 -15.96 -2.45
CA GLU A 41 3.82 -17.14 -3.31
C GLU A 41 3.46 -16.75 -4.75
N ARG A 42 2.57 -15.77 -4.92
CA ARG A 42 2.15 -15.31 -6.26
C ARG A 42 3.20 -14.46 -6.99
N PHE A 43 3.82 -13.51 -6.29
CA PHE A 43 4.61 -12.44 -6.91
C PHE A 43 6.11 -12.52 -6.62
N GLY A 44 6.54 -13.40 -5.73
CA GLY A 44 7.92 -13.58 -5.29
C GLY A 44 8.38 -12.58 -4.23
N ILE A 45 9.39 -12.96 -3.45
CA ILE A 45 9.97 -12.14 -2.39
C ILE A 45 10.67 -10.88 -2.93
N GLU A 46 11.10 -10.91 -4.20
CA GLU A 46 11.67 -9.76 -4.91
C GLU A 46 10.68 -8.60 -5.07
N ARG A 47 9.38 -8.91 -5.14
CA ARG A 47 8.31 -7.92 -5.31
C ARG A 47 7.56 -7.64 -4.00
N VAL A 48 7.49 -8.61 -3.10
CA VAL A 48 6.68 -8.52 -1.88
C VAL A 48 7.58 -8.53 -0.66
N THR A 49 7.54 -7.46 0.13
CA THR A 49 8.23 -7.36 1.41
C THR A 49 7.23 -7.46 2.55
N PRO A 50 7.14 -8.60 3.25
CA PRO A 50 6.43 -8.68 4.52
C PRO A 50 7.08 -7.74 5.55
N PHE A 51 6.29 -6.94 6.25
CA PHE A 51 6.76 -6.02 7.26
C PHE A 51 6.03 -6.23 8.58
N THR A 52 6.78 -6.57 9.63
CA THR A 52 6.23 -6.74 10.97
C THR A 52 6.32 -5.42 11.75
N PHE A 53 5.17 -4.82 12.03
CA PHE A 53 5.08 -3.67 12.91
C PHE A 53 5.32 -4.06 14.38
N SER A 54 6.30 -3.39 14.97
CA SER A 54 6.59 -3.34 16.39
C SER A 54 6.79 -1.87 16.78
N ARG A 55 6.88 -1.55 18.08
CA ARG A 55 7.20 -0.17 18.50
C ARG A 55 8.51 0.33 17.84
N PRO A 56 9.64 -0.41 17.87
CA PRO A 56 10.87 0.04 17.21
C PRO A 56 10.75 0.15 15.68
N SER A 57 10.19 -0.87 15.01
CA SER A 57 10.14 -0.88 13.54
C SER A 57 9.19 0.19 12.99
N LYS A 58 8.08 0.46 13.69
CA LYS A 58 7.16 1.56 13.36
C LYS A 58 7.84 2.93 13.49
N SER A 59 8.53 3.18 14.60
CA SER A 59 9.24 4.45 14.80
C SER A 59 10.31 4.66 13.73
N ARG A 60 11.09 3.60 13.41
CA ARG A 60 12.10 3.68 12.35
C ARG A 60 11.50 4.00 10.99
N LEU A 61 10.40 3.34 10.62
CA LEU A 61 9.70 3.60 9.35
C LEU A 61 9.20 5.05 9.29
N ALA A 62 8.63 5.57 10.38
CA ALA A 62 8.16 6.95 10.45
C ALA A 62 9.29 7.96 10.26
N TYR A 63 10.43 7.77 10.93
CA TYR A 63 11.59 8.66 10.74
C TYR A 63 12.17 8.59 9.33
N GLN A 64 12.21 7.41 8.70
CA GLN A 64 12.63 7.27 7.30
C GLN A 64 11.67 7.99 6.34
N LEU A 65 10.36 7.89 6.55
CA LEU A 65 9.38 8.62 5.77
C LEU A 65 9.56 10.15 5.91
N LEU A 66 9.77 10.65 7.12
CA LEU A 66 10.06 12.08 7.36
C LEU A 66 11.34 12.53 6.64
N ALA A 67 12.39 11.70 6.63
CA ALA A 67 13.61 12.01 5.88
C ALA A 67 13.35 12.07 4.36
N LEU A 68 12.53 11.18 3.80
CA LEU A 68 12.15 11.20 2.38
C LEU A 68 11.31 12.42 2.02
N LEU A 69 10.38 12.82 2.88
CA LEU A 69 9.58 14.03 2.73
C LEU A 69 10.46 15.28 2.71
N ASN A 70 11.29 15.46 3.75
CA ASN A 70 12.14 16.65 3.88
C ASN A 70 13.22 16.77 2.80
N SER A 71 13.57 15.66 2.14
CA SER A 71 14.50 15.65 1.00
C SER A 71 13.82 15.78 -0.36
N GLY A 72 12.49 15.97 -0.42
CA GLY A 72 11.75 16.08 -1.68
C GLY A 72 11.71 14.79 -2.50
N ARG A 73 11.95 13.64 -1.86
CA ARG A 73 12.06 12.31 -2.51
C ARG A 73 10.75 11.53 -2.50
N LEU A 74 9.70 12.04 -1.88
CA LEU A 74 8.35 11.48 -1.93
C LEU A 74 7.51 12.25 -2.96
N LYS A 75 6.87 11.52 -3.88
CA LYS A 75 5.84 12.06 -4.76
C LYS A 75 4.51 11.41 -4.39
N LEU A 76 3.49 12.22 -4.20
CA LEU A 76 2.12 11.76 -3.97
C LEU A 76 1.28 12.16 -5.19
N TYR A 77 0.27 11.34 -5.48
CA TYR A 77 -0.75 11.71 -6.45
C TYR A 77 -1.53 12.92 -5.93
N THR A 78 -1.72 13.93 -6.79
CA THR A 78 -2.65 15.03 -6.58
C THR A 78 -3.85 14.79 -7.50
N ASP A 79 -5.06 14.91 -6.95
CA ASP A 79 -6.26 14.82 -7.75
C ASP A 79 -6.47 16.20 -8.40
N ASP A 80 -5.95 16.38 -9.61
CA ASP A 80 -6.14 17.60 -10.40
C ASP A 80 -7.53 17.63 -11.07
N ALA A 81 -8.57 17.17 -10.36
CA ALA A 81 -9.93 17.44 -10.78
C ALA A 81 -10.10 18.97 -10.76
N PRO A 82 -10.44 19.62 -11.89
CA PRO A 82 -10.79 21.03 -11.84
C PRO A 82 -11.93 21.19 -10.84
N ASP A 83 -11.81 22.18 -9.96
CA ASP A 83 -12.86 22.59 -9.04
C ASP A 83 -14.06 23.03 -9.89
N MET A 84 -14.91 22.08 -10.26
CA MET A 84 -16.14 22.33 -11.00
C MET A 84 -17.12 22.88 -9.97
N PRO A 85 -17.46 24.18 -9.99
CA PRO A 85 -18.43 24.73 -9.07
C PRO A 85 -19.76 23.98 -9.25
N ALA A 86 -20.42 23.69 -8.13
CA ALA A 86 -21.64 22.88 -8.03
C ALA A 86 -22.88 23.43 -8.78
N GLU A 87 -22.73 24.42 -9.68
CA GLU A 87 -23.81 25.19 -10.27
C GLU A 87 -24.07 24.94 -11.76
N THR A 88 -23.47 23.92 -12.39
CA THR A 88 -23.83 23.56 -13.77
C THR A 88 -24.50 22.18 -13.84
N LEU A 89 -25.66 22.09 -13.21
CA LEU A 89 -26.74 21.17 -13.59
C LEU A 89 -28.02 22.01 -13.60
N ARG A 90 -28.33 22.60 -14.76
CA ARG A 90 -29.67 23.06 -15.13
C ARG A 90 -30.22 22.12 -16.18
#